data_AF-A0A970UHS8-F1
#
_entry.id   AF-A0A970UHS8-F1
#
_cell.length_a   1.000
_cell.length_b   1.000
_cell.length_c   1.000
_cell.angle_alpha   90.00
_cell.angle_beta   90.00
_cell.angle_gamma   90.00
#
_symmetry.space_group_name_H-M   'P 1'
#
loop_
_entity.id
_entity.type
_entity.pdbx_description
1 polymer ?
#
loop_
_entity_poly.entity_id
_entity_poly.type
_entity_poly.pdbx_seq_one_letter_code
_entity_poly.pdbx_strand_id
1 'polypeptide(L)'
;MDHPSIICIISTGGTFDKYYDEIKGELTFRESHLPRIIKASRCTLPIQIIPVIAIDSLYMDDSHRAKVAETCLARDEKRIVITHGTDTMVETATVIARANLNKTVVLTGAMVPYALENSDAVFNLGCAITAVQLLPKGVYICMSGKVFAYDKVKKNRQLGIFDGETIGSSWVS
;
A
#
# COMPACT_ATOMS: atom_id res chain seq x y z
N MET A 1 -18.56 -21.15 -12.09
CA MET A 1 -18.52 -19.77 -11.58
C MET A 1 -17.07 -19.50 -11.22
N ASP A 2 -16.46 -18.48 -11.81
CA ASP A 2 -15.09 -18.10 -11.48
C ASP A 2 -15.09 -17.67 -10.00
N HIS A 3 -14.36 -18.38 -9.15
CA HIS A 3 -14.20 -17.95 -7.76
C HIS A 3 -13.41 -16.64 -7.78
N PRO A 4 -13.87 -15.57 -7.11
CA PRO A 4 -13.12 -14.32 -7.07
C PRO A 4 -11.72 -14.61 -6.50
N SER A 5 -10.68 -14.33 -7.30
CA SER A 5 -9.30 -14.59 -6.87
C SER A 5 -8.98 -13.79 -5.62
N ILE A 6 -8.46 -14.47 -4.59
CA ILE A 6 -8.09 -13.88 -3.30
C ILE A 6 -7.12 -12.71 -3.52
N ILE A 7 -7.37 -11.59 -2.85
CA ILE A 7 -6.45 -10.46 -2.78
C ILE A 7 -5.60 -10.61 -1.52
N CYS A 8 -4.29 -10.67 -1.69
CA CYS A 8 -3.35 -10.68 -0.57
C CYS A 8 -2.99 -9.25 -0.19
N ILE A 9 -3.20 -8.87 1.07
CA ILE A 9 -2.78 -7.59 1.63
C ILE A 9 -1.55 -7.84 2.50
N ILE A 10 -0.41 -7.32 2.08
CA ILE A 10 0.83 -7.35 2.87
C ILE A 10 0.92 -6.06 3.69
N SER A 11 0.99 -6.17 5.01
CA SER A 11 1.23 -5.01 5.88
C SER A 11 2.71 -4.87 6.21
N THR A 12 3.22 -3.65 6.05
CA THR A 12 4.57 -3.25 6.47
C THR A 12 4.55 -2.23 7.62
N GLY A 13 3.35 -1.96 8.17
CA GLY A 13 3.09 -0.89 9.13
C GLY A 13 2.81 0.43 8.41
N GLY A 14 3.63 1.45 8.69
CA GLY A 14 3.44 2.81 8.18
C GLY A 14 2.25 3.53 8.80
N THR A 15 1.85 4.65 8.19
CA THR A 15 0.81 5.55 8.71
C THR A 15 -0.51 4.85 9.05
N PHE A 16 -0.85 3.77 8.35
CA PHE A 16 -2.05 2.97 8.60
C PHE A 16 -2.13 2.42 10.03
N ASP A 17 -1.00 2.00 10.58
CA ASP A 17 -0.92 1.28 11.85
C ASP A 17 -0.30 2.14 12.97
N LYS A 18 -0.06 3.44 12.72
CA LYS A 18 0.41 4.39 13.74
C LYS A 18 -0.72 4.71 14.73
N TYR A 19 -0.45 4.48 16.00
CA TYR A 19 -1.28 4.83 17.14
C TYR A 19 -0.63 5.96 17.94
N TYR A 20 -1.42 6.93 18.41
CA TYR A 20 -0.91 7.99 19.28
C TYR A 20 -0.84 7.51 20.73
N ASP A 21 0.37 7.36 21.26
CA ASP A 21 0.60 7.07 22.67
C ASP A 21 0.51 8.37 23.47
N GLU A 22 -0.63 8.60 24.13
CA GLU A 22 -0.89 9.81 24.93
C GLU A 22 0.06 9.97 26.12
N ILE A 23 0.65 8.87 26.62
CA ILE A 23 1.56 8.90 27.77
C ILE A 23 2.94 9.40 27.34
N LYS A 24 3.39 9.03 26.14
CA LYS A 24 4.69 9.42 25.59
C LYS A 24 4.63 10.62 24.64
N GLY A 25 3.45 10.96 24.13
CA GLY A 25 3.27 11.96 23.08
C GLY A 25 3.83 11.53 21.72
N GLU A 26 3.95 10.23 21.47
CA GLU A 26 4.62 9.66 20.28
C GLU A 26 3.70 8.74 19.49
N LEU A 27 3.95 8.61 18.18
CA LEU A 27 3.26 7.63 17.34
C LEU A 27 3.99 6.27 17.41
N THR A 28 3.29 5.23 17.85
CA THR A 28 3.80 3.85 18.03
C THR A 28 3.00 2.84 17.21
N PHE A 29 3.48 1.59 17.12
CA PHE A 29 2.76 0.47 16.50
C PHE A 29 2.24 -0.48 17.59
N ARG A 30 0.97 -0.88 17.51
CA ARG A 30 0.38 -1.94 18.38
C ARG A 30 -0.22 -3.05 17.52
N GLU A 31 -1.55 -3.12 17.48
CA GLU A 31 -2.31 -4.01 16.60
C GLU A 31 -2.61 -3.31 15.28
N SER A 32 -2.53 -4.04 14.16
CA SER A 32 -2.84 -3.45 12.85
C SER A 32 -4.30 -3.01 12.80
N HIS A 33 -4.53 -1.81 12.25
CA HIS A 33 -5.86 -1.29 12.01
C HIS A 33 -6.51 -1.87 10.75
N LEU A 34 -5.76 -2.62 9.93
CA LEU A 34 -6.26 -3.17 8.66
C LEU A 34 -7.57 -3.96 8.76
N PRO A 35 -7.77 -4.88 9.73
CA PRO A 35 -9.07 -5.56 9.86
C PRO A 35 -10.23 -4.59 10.08
N ARG A 36 -10.02 -3.50 10.83
CA ARG A 36 -11.03 -2.45 11.05
C ARG A 36 -11.25 -1.63 9.77
N ILE A 37 -10.18 -1.25 9.07
CA ILE A 37 -10.25 -0.49 7.82
C ILE A 37 -11.00 -1.29 6.74
N ILE A 38 -10.72 -2.58 6.59
CA ILE A 38 -11.40 -3.47 5.63
C ILE A 38 -12.89 -3.60 5.96
N LYS A 39 -13.23 -3.73 7.25
CA LYS A 39 -14.63 -3.75 7.69
C LYS A 39 -15.32 -2.42 7.39
N ALA A 40 -14.66 -1.29 7.66
CA ALA A 40 -15.16 0.04 7.38
C ALA A 40 -15.34 0.32 5.89
N SER A 41 -14.47 -0.22 5.04
CA SER A 41 -14.56 -0.11 3.58
C SER A 41 -15.70 -0.95 2.99
N ARG A 42 -16.39 -1.77 3.79
CA ARG A 42 -17.47 -2.69 3.37
C ARG A 42 -17.04 -3.59 2.19
N CYS A 43 -15.76 -3.95 2.14
CA CYS A 43 -15.24 -4.79 1.07
C CYS A 43 -15.81 -6.20 1.20
N THR A 44 -16.35 -6.75 0.12
CA THR A 44 -16.94 -8.09 0.06
C THR A 44 -16.03 -9.11 -0.61
N LEU A 45 -14.84 -8.69 -1.07
CA LEU A 45 -13.88 -9.57 -1.73
C LEU A 45 -13.16 -10.46 -0.71
N PRO A 46 -12.77 -11.68 -1.10
CA PRO A 46 -11.92 -12.51 -0.27
C PRO A 46 -10.53 -11.88 -0.12
N ILE A 47 -10.19 -11.53 1.12
CA ILE A 47 -8.93 -10.87 1.47
C ILE A 47 -8.16 -11.73 2.46
N GLN A 48 -6.87 -11.93 2.19
CA GLN A 48 -5.92 -12.51 3.12
C GLN A 48 -4.91 -11.46 3.55
N ILE A 49 -4.70 -11.26 4.85
CA ILE A 49 -3.75 -10.29 5.38
C ILE A 49 -2.48 -11.01 5.83
N ILE A 50 -1.33 -10.55 5.38
CA ILE A 50 0.00 -11.06 5.73
C ILE A 50 0.81 -9.91 6.36
N PRO A 51 0.94 -9.84 7.69
CA PRO A 51 1.87 -8.94 8.33
C PRO A 51 3.31 -9.39 8.04
N VAL A 52 4.16 -8.49 7.55
CA VAL A 52 5.57 -8.80 7.24
C VAL A 52 6.50 -8.11 8.23
N ILE A 53 6.29 -6.81 8.42
CA ILE A 53 7.05 -5.94 9.32
C ILE A 53 6.11 -4.84 9.84
N ALA A 54 6.49 -4.17 10.92
CA ALA A 54 5.80 -2.99 11.43
C ALA A 54 6.84 -1.92 11.76
N ILE A 55 7.18 -1.11 10.76
CA ILE A 55 8.23 -0.10 10.87
C ILE A 55 7.81 1.19 10.16
N ASP A 56 8.32 2.33 10.63
CA ASP A 56 8.19 3.58 9.87
C ASP A 56 9.01 3.47 8.58
N SER A 57 8.45 3.89 7.45
CA SER A 57 9.15 3.89 6.16
C SER A 57 10.46 4.68 6.19
N LEU A 58 10.62 5.68 7.07
CA LEU A 58 11.87 6.42 7.25
C LEU A 58 13.00 5.57 7.84
N TYR A 59 12.68 4.49 8.56
CA TYR A 59 13.65 3.57 9.14
C TYR A 59 13.79 2.27 8.34
N MET A 60 13.10 2.13 7.21
CA MET A 60 13.29 0.98 6.33
C MET A 60 14.62 1.06 5.58
N ASP A 61 15.40 -0.01 5.71
CA ASP A 61 16.58 -0.27 4.91
C ASP A 61 16.32 -1.30 3.79
N ASP A 62 17.37 -1.64 3.05
CA ASP A 62 17.27 -2.57 1.92
C ASP A 62 16.90 -3.99 2.33
N SER A 63 17.27 -4.43 3.53
CA SER A 63 16.90 -5.77 4.03
C SER A 63 15.39 -5.86 4.29
N HIS A 64 14.79 -4.79 4.82
CA HIS A 64 13.35 -4.70 5.00
C HIS A 64 12.62 -4.74 3.65
N ARG A 65 13.10 -3.97 2.66
CA ARG A 65 12.52 -3.95 1.30
C ARG A 65 12.64 -5.30 0.60
N ALA A 66 13.79 -5.96 0.73
CA ALA A 66 14.01 -7.31 0.23
C ALA A 66 12.99 -8.28 0.84
N LYS A 67 12.74 -8.20 2.15
CA LYS A 67 11.76 -9.04 2.83
C LYS A 67 10.34 -8.87 2.28
N VAL A 68 9.95 -7.64 1.94
CA VAL A 68 8.65 -7.36 1.32
C VAL A 68 8.58 -7.99 -0.07
N ALA A 69 9.62 -7.84 -0.90
CA ALA A 69 9.69 -8.43 -2.23
C ALA A 69 9.69 -9.97 -2.19
N GLU A 70 10.45 -10.58 -1.29
CA GLU A 70 10.45 -12.02 -1.04
C GLU A 70 9.06 -12.53 -0.62
N THR A 71 8.35 -11.77 0.23
CA THR A 71 6.99 -12.12 0.62
C THR A 71 6.07 -12.10 -0.59
N CYS A 72 6.17 -11.09 -1.46
CA CYS A 72 5.39 -11.03 -2.70
C CYS A 72 5.66 -12.24 -3.62
N LEU A 73 6.93 -12.66 -3.72
CA LEU A 73 7.34 -13.82 -4.50
C LEU A 73 6.78 -15.13 -3.92
N ALA A 74 6.81 -15.30 -2.60
CA ALA A 74 6.39 -16.51 -1.89
C ALA A 74 4.87 -16.69 -1.77
N ARG A 75 4.07 -15.81 -2.37
CA ARG A 75 2.61 -15.91 -2.43
C ARG A 75 2.16 -16.57 -3.71
N ASP A 76 1.02 -17.24 -3.72
CA ASP A 76 0.43 -17.79 -4.94
C ASP A 76 -0.49 -16.77 -5.62
N GLU A 77 -1.08 -15.90 -4.81
CA GLU A 77 -2.00 -14.84 -5.20
C GLU A 77 -1.39 -13.93 -6.26
N LYS A 78 -2.15 -13.67 -7.33
CA LYS A 78 -1.71 -12.82 -8.44
C LYS A 78 -1.98 -11.33 -8.20
N ARG A 79 -2.79 -11.01 -7.19
CA ARG A 79 -3.20 -9.66 -6.82
C ARG A 79 -2.72 -9.37 -5.41
N ILE A 80 -1.79 -8.45 -5.29
CA ILE A 80 -1.18 -8.07 -4.01
C ILE A 80 -1.38 -6.57 -3.79
N VAL A 81 -1.92 -6.21 -2.64
CA VAL A 81 -1.91 -4.83 -2.12
C VAL A 81 -0.90 -4.77 -0.99
N ILE A 82 -0.10 -3.72 -0.92
CA ILE A 82 0.87 -3.51 0.16
C ILE A 82 0.53 -2.21 0.86
N THR A 83 0.28 -2.27 2.16
CA THR A 83 0.17 -1.04 2.98
C THR A 83 1.54 -0.66 3.51
N HIS A 84 1.93 0.58 3.24
CA HIS A 84 3.29 1.08 3.44
C HIS A 84 3.29 2.53 3.91
N GLY A 85 4.33 2.93 4.65
CA GLY A 85 4.58 4.34 4.97
C GLY A 85 4.93 5.15 3.71
N THR A 86 4.49 6.40 3.64
CA THR A 86 4.56 7.14 2.36
C THR A 86 5.95 7.66 1.99
N ASP A 87 6.86 7.79 2.96
CA ASP A 87 8.15 8.45 2.76
C ASP A 87 9.12 7.69 1.87
N THR A 88 9.12 6.35 1.97
CA THR A 88 10.02 5.49 1.18
C THR A 88 9.28 4.44 0.33
N MET A 89 8.01 4.69 0.05
CA MET A 89 7.14 3.76 -0.70
C MET A 89 7.65 3.51 -2.13
N VAL A 90 8.19 4.54 -2.79
CA VAL A 90 8.68 4.44 -4.18
C VAL A 90 9.93 3.56 -4.26
N GLU A 91 10.80 3.65 -3.26
CA GLU A 91 12.00 2.85 -3.12
C GLU A 91 11.64 1.36 -2.94
N THR A 92 10.67 1.06 -2.06
CA THR A 92 10.15 -0.30 -1.90
C THR A 92 9.49 -0.83 -3.17
N ALA A 93 8.68 -0.01 -3.85
CA ALA A 93 8.08 -0.37 -5.13
C ALA A 93 9.14 -0.72 -6.19
N THR A 94 10.24 0.03 -6.23
CA THR A 94 11.38 -0.21 -7.13
C THR A 94 12.06 -1.55 -6.85
N VAL A 95 12.26 -1.92 -5.59
CA VAL A 95 12.83 -3.23 -5.22
C VAL A 95 11.92 -4.37 -5.66
N ILE A 96 10.60 -4.23 -5.45
CA ILE A 96 9.63 -5.24 -5.87
C ILE A 96 9.58 -5.37 -7.40
N ALA A 97 9.64 -4.25 -8.13
CA ALA A 97 9.63 -4.26 -9.59
C ALA A 97 10.83 -5.00 -10.18
N ARG A 98 12.01 -4.88 -9.56
CA ARG A 98 13.24 -5.61 -9.95
C ARG A 98 13.12 -7.12 -9.80
N ALA A 99 12.24 -7.60 -8.92
CA ALA A 99 11.98 -9.04 -8.77
C ALA A 99 11.17 -9.63 -9.96
N ASN A 100 10.66 -8.78 -10.88
CA ASN A 100 9.98 -9.16 -12.12
C ASN A 100 8.89 -10.23 -11.93
N LEU A 101 8.02 -10.00 -10.95
CA LEU A 101 6.98 -10.96 -10.56
C LEU A 101 5.87 -11.02 -11.62
N ASN A 102 5.39 -12.23 -11.90
CA ASN A 102 4.22 -12.46 -12.74
C ASN A 102 2.90 -12.18 -11.98
N LYS A 103 2.77 -10.96 -11.42
CA LYS A 103 1.72 -10.52 -10.48
C LYS A 103 1.39 -9.04 -10.69
N THR A 104 0.22 -8.61 -10.23
CA THR A 104 -0.15 -7.19 -10.07
C THR A 104 0.06 -6.81 -8.61
N VAL A 105 0.94 -5.83 -8.36
CA VAL A 105 1.26 -5.34 -7.02
C VAL A 105 0.93 -3.86 -6.94
N VAL A 106 0.08 -3.47 -5.98
CA VAL A 106 -0.27 -2.06 -5.74
C VAL A 106 0.15 -1.67 -4.32
N LEU A 107 1.07 -0.74 -4.21
CA LEU A 107 1.44 -0.13 -2.95
C LEU A 107 0.49 1.04 -2.65
N THR A 108 0.09 1.15 -1.39
CA THR A 108 -0.74 2.24 -0.89
C THR A 108 -0.37 2.58 0.55
N GLY A 109 -0.85 3.70 1.03
CA GLY A 109 -0.56 4.23 2.35
C GLY A 109 -1.52 5.36 2.68
N ALA A 110 -1.26 6.06 3.78
CA ALA A 110 -2.05 7.20 4.24
C ALA A 110 -1.11 8.35 4.59
N MET A 111 -1.57 9.58 4.37
CA MET A 111 -0.90 10.77 4.88
C MET A 111 -1.26 11.03 6.34
N VAL A 112 -2.49 10.68 6.74
CA VAL A 112 -3.01 10.87 8.10
C VAL A 112 -3.24 9.51 8.76
N PRO A 113 -2.67 9.24 9.95
CA PRO A 113 -2.88 7.98 10.65
C PRO A 113 -4.35 7.60 10.81
N TYR A 114 -4.67 6.31 10.66
CA TYR A 114 -6.07 5.84 10.74
C TYR A 114 -6.72 6.15 12.10
N ALA A 115 -5.93 6.21 13.17
CA ALA A 115 -6.41 6.54 14.50
C ALA A 115 -6.88 8.01 14.64
N LEU A 116 -6.58 8.88 13.68
CA LEU A 116 -6.97 10.29 13.69
C LEU A 116 -8.18 10.56 12.80
N GLU A 117 -8.93 11.61 13.13
CA GLU A 117 -10.04 12.07 12.30
C GLU A 117 -9.57 12.49 10.90
N ASN A 118 -10.45 12.31 9.91
CA ASN A 118 -10.20 12.64 8.51
C ASN A 118 -9.04 11.85 7.86
N SER A 119 -8.73 10.65 8.36
CA SER A 119 -7.74 9.76 7.73
C SER A 119 -8.14 9.36 6.31
N ASP A 120 -7.17 9.42 5.40
CA ASP A 120 -7.29 8.97 4.01
C ASP A 120 -7.08 7.45 3.84
N ALA A 121 -6.84 6.70 4.93
CA ALA A 121 -6.53 5.28 4.89
C ALA A 121 -7.64 4.41 4.28
N VAL A 122 -8.90 4.62 4.68
CA VAL A 122 -10.04 3.84 4.16
C VAL A 122 -10.21 4.05 2.66
N PHE A 123 -10.11 5.31 2.22
CA PHE A 123 -10.23 5.68 0.82
C PHE A 123 -9.09 5.10 -0.02
N ASN A 124 -7.84 5.32 0.39
CA ASN A 124 -6.67 4.84 -0.35
C ASN A 124 -6.63 3.30 -0.42
N LEU A 125 -6.99 2.59 0.65
CA LEU A 125 -7.09 1.13 0.62
C LEU A 125 -8.16 0.65 -0.36
N GLY A 126 -9.35 1.27 -0.33
CA GLY A 126 -10.43 0.97 -1.27
C GLY A 126 -9.98 1.17 -2.72
N CYS A 127 -9.32 2.28 -3.03
CA CYS A 127 -8.76 2.54 -4.35
C CYS A 127 -7.71 1.49 -4.76
N ALA A 128 -6.81 1.10 -3.86
CA ALA A 128 -5.79 0.10 -4.13
C ALA A 128 -6.38 -1.30 -4.40
N ILE A 129 -7.41 -1.69 -3.64
CA ILE A 129 -8.15 -2.94 -3.85
C ILE A 129 -8.83 -2.93 -5.22
N THR A 130 -9.41 -1.81 -5.66
CA THR A 130 -9.96 -1.70 -7.02
C THR A 130 -8.86 -1.73 -8.07
N ALA A 131 -7.77 -0.99 -7.88
CA ALA A 131 -6.66 -0.88 -8.83
C ALA A 131 -6.00 -2.25 -9.10
N VAL A 132 -5.75 -3.06 -8.07
CA VAL A 132 -5.09 -4.38 -8.25
C VAL A 132 -5.93 -5.37 -9.06
N GLN A 133 -7.25 -5.15 -9.16
CA GLN A 133 -8.14 -5.97 -9.97
C GLN A 133 -8.14 -5.57 -11.46
N LEU A 134 -7.89 -4.30 -11.75
CA LEU A 134 -8.03 -3.71 -13.08
C LEU A 134 -6.71 -3.61 -13.83
N LEU A 135 -5.60 -3.42 -13.12
CA LEU A 135 -4.30 -3.18 -13.73
C LEU A 135 -3.67 -4.47 -14.26
N PRO A 136 -2.94 -4.39 -15.40
CA PRO A 136 -2.13 -5.50 -15.85
C PRO A 136 -0.99 -5.77 -14.86
N LYS A 137 -0.34 -6.92 -15.02
CA LYS A 137 0.82 -7.32 -14.22
C LYS A 137 1.86 -6.21 -14.20
N GLY A 138 2.40 -5.91 -13.03
CA GLY A 138 3.26 -4.76 -12.81
C GLY A 138 3.21 -4.28 -11.37
N VAL A 139 4.00 -3.23 -11.08
CA VAL A 139 4.08 -2.60 -9.76
C VAL A 139 3.61 -1.15 -9.86
N TYR A 140 2.68 -0.78 -8.98
CA TYR A 140 2.00 0.50 -9.01
C TYR A 140 1.93 1.13 -7.63
N ILE A 141 1.72 2.45 -7.62
CA ILE A 141 1.38 3.21 -6.42
C ILE A 141 -0.03 3.76 -6.58
N CYS A 142 -0.90 3.53 -5.59
CA CYS A 142 -2.24 4.08 -5.54
C CYS A 142 -2.40 4.97 -4.29
N MET A 143 -2.51 6.28 -4.52
CA MET A 143 -2.58 7.30 -3.47
C MET A 143 -3.46 8.46 -3.94
N SER A 144 -4.31 8.98 -3.05
CA SER A 144 -5.08 10.22 -3.29
C SER A 144 -5.90 10.20 -4.59
N GLY A 145 -6.52 9.05 -4.89
CA GLY A 145 -7.38 8.86 -6.06
C GLY A 145 -6.63 8.71 -7.39
N LYS A 146 -5.30 8.62 -7.35
CA LYS A 146 -4.45 8.45 -8.53
C LYS A 146 -3.75 7.11 -8.50
N VAL A 147 -3.46 6.57 -9.67
CA VAL A 147 -2.63 5.37 -9.86
C VAL A 147 -1.43 5.75 -10.72
N PHE A 148 -0.26 5.32 -10.31
CA PHE A 148 1.00 5.56 -11.03
C PHE A 148 1.75 4.25 -11.25
N ALA A 149 2.46 4.13 -12.36
CA ALA A 149 3.52 3.13 -12.47
C ALA A 149 4.66 3.49 -11.49
N TYR A 150 5.30 2.48 -10.89
CA TYR A 150 6.32 2.71 -9.84
C TYR A 150 7.48 3.62 -10.28
N ASP A 151 7.81 3.64 -11.57
CA ASP A 151 8.90 4.40 -12.19
C ASP A 151 8.46 5.77 -12.75
N LYS A 152 7.16 6.10 -12.63
CA LYS A 152 6.56 7.35 -13.13
C LYS A 152 6.03 8.25 -12.01
N VAL A 153 6.49 8.04 -10.79
CA VAL A 153 6.02 8.74 -9.60
C VAL A 153 7.14 9.05 -8.62
N LYS A 154 7.02 10.16 -7.91
CA LYS A 154 7.87 10.54 -6.79
C LYS A 154 7.05 11.02 -5.60
N LYS A 155 7.54 10.78 -4.38
CA LYS A 155 6.99 11.37 -3.16
C LYS A 155 7.50 12.80 -3.02
N ASN A 156 6.59 13.77 -3.09
CA ASN A 156 6.87 15.17 -2.76
C ASN A 156 6.63 15.37 -1.27
N ARG A 157 7.71 15.36 -0.48
CA ARG A 157 7.63 15.47 0.99
C ARG A 157 7.23 16.87 1.46
N GLN A 158 7.60 17.92 0.73
CA GLN A 158 7.25 19.30 1.10
C GLN A 158 5.75 19.55 0.98
N LEU A 159 5.12 19.04 -0.09
CA LEU A 159 3.69 19.20 -0.33
C LEU A 159 2.85 18.05 0.28
N GLY A 160 3.49 16.99 0.75
CA GLY A 160 2.78 15.84 1.29
C GLY A 160 2.01 15.03 0.23
N ILE A 161 2.40 15.06 -1.05
CA ILE A 161 1.68 14.40 -2.16
C ILE A 161 2.57 13.46 -2.98
N PHE A 162 1.95 12.66 -3.84
CA PHE A 162 2.63 11.91 -4.89
C PHE A 162 2.44 12.61 -6.23
N ASP A 163 3.56 12.95 -6.88
CA ASP A 163 3.61 13.66 -8.17
C ASP A 163 4.17 12.73 -9.25
N GLY A 164 3.53 12.68 -10.42
CA GLY A 164 3.89 11.75 -11.48
C GLY A 164 2.89 11.68 -12.62
N GLU A 165 3.18 10.84 -13.60
CA GLU A 165 2.27 10.51 -14.70
C GLU A 165 1.25 9.47 -14.22
N THR A 166 -0.04 9.82 -14.26
CA THR A 166 -1.11 8.94 -13.80
C THR A 166 -1.58 8.01 -14.90
N ILE A 167 -1.84 6.76 -14.57
CA ILE A 167 -2.48 5.82 -15.50
C ILE A 167 -3.91 6.30 -15.77
N GLY A 168 -4.26 6.39 -17.05
CA GLY A 168 -5.59 6.81 -17.49
C GLY A 168 -5.75 8.32 -17.76
N SER A 169 -4.69 9.12 -17.67
CA SER A 169 -4.75 10.52 -18.13
C SER A 169 -4.91 10.68 -19.65
N SER A 170 -4.77 9.59 -20.42
CA SER A 170 -4.92 9.57 -21.88
C SER A 170 -6.38 9.43 -22.38
N TRP A 171 -7.37 9.33 -21.48
CA TRP A 171 -8.80 9.21 -21.87
C TRP A 171 -9.50 10.56 -22.07
N VAL A 172 -8.77 11.67 -21.97
CA VAL A 172 -9.28 13.03 -22.19
C VAL A 172 -8.50 13.65 -23.36
N SER A 173 -8.77 13.17 -24.56
CA SER A 173 -8.38 13.80 -25.83
C SER A 173 -9.48 13.62 -26.85
#